data_AF-A0A956KSI8-F1
#
_entry.id   AF-A0A956KSI8-F1
#
_cell.length_a   1.000
_cell.length_b   1.000
_cell.length_c   1.000
_cell.angle_alpha   90.00
_cell.angle_beta   90.00
_cell.angle_gamma   90.00
#
_symmetry.space_group_name_H-M   'P 1'
#
loop_
_entity.id
_entity.type
_entity.pdbx_description
1 polymer ?
#
loop_
_entity_poly.entity_id
_entity_poly.type
_entity_poly.pdbx_seq_one_letter_code
_entity_poly.pdbx_strand_id
1 'polypeptide(L)'
;LVPGEAPRLVLEPWDLVIEGTGPAYQGAMPMVVRTWGRARLAVLARLLPHCKSVKVRLVGAGLPAYYVLDLGDAELTLALSGWTDSGWAGIATFDLLVAGEVDELLARRLLDGLAGHPGGQTLAELAKAHDRSINDIRQVVLHHMQRGTIVHDLGADTYVARSLLAEPPTAEAMRYRDEREEQAHRLLAIADAVRLTKVHDLGTGGTRIEGEVEDPQAHRTYRTSFTIDREGRTVDATCTSPQFRRSGLREGPTVPMIALRLLFARRQAELERARGTEEGRKLIRAETRVLVRRHGPRRAASSGSGSGDAANTGSITYRLSLDDREVVVRWGSHPDRMRMHRLRFASPDDAREEYFGRLAALGDKGFIDASAAEMA
;
A
#
# COMPACT_ATOMS: atom_id res chain seq x y z
N LEU A 1 7.45 -10.60 -7.36
CA LEU A 1 8.59 -10.97 -6.50
C LEU A 1 8.30 -12.34 -5.90
N VAL A 2 9.21 -13.30 -6.02
CA VAL A 2 9.04 -14.67 -5.51
C VAL A 2 10.31 -15.03 -4.72
N PRO A 3 10.19 -15.53 -3.47
CA PRO A 3 11.36 -15.85 -2.66
C PRO A 3 12.33 -16.78 -3.37
N GLY A 4 13.62 -16.45 -3.37
CA GLY A 4 14.66 -17.24 -4.04
C GLY A 4 14.75 -17.07 -5.56
N GLU A 5 13.82 -16.35 -6.20
CA GLU A 5 13.88 -16.02 -7.63
C GLU A 5 14.33 -14.58 -7.87
N ALA A 6 14.94 -14.34 -9.03
CA ALA A 6 15.21 -12.99 -9.50
C ALA A 6 13.90 -12.18 -9.64
N PRO A 7 13.89 -10.88 -9.27
CA PRO A 7 12.76 -9.99 -9.52
C PRO A 7 12.37 -10.00 -11.00
N ARG A 8 11.06 -9.96 -11.27
CA ARG A 8 10.52 -9.86 -12.63
C ARG A 8 9.68 -8.60 -12.73
N LEU A 9 9.97 -7.78 -13.74
CA LEU A 9 9.15 -6.64 -14.14
C LEU A 9 8.16 -7.12 -15.20
N VAL A 10 6.91 -6.69 -15.12
CA VAL A 10 5.90 -7.00 -16.13
C VAL A 10 5.33 -5.71 -16.70
N LEU A 11 5.38 -5.58 -18.02
CA LEU A 11 4.82 -4.44 -18.74
C LEU A 11 3.40 -4.76 -19.21
N GLU A 12 2.41 -4.20 -18.53
CA GLU A 12 1.00 -4.27 -18.91
C GLU A 12 0.66 -3.16 -19.94
N PRO A 13 -0.24 -3.39 -20.92
CA PRO A 13 -1.14 -4.55 -21.06
C PRO A 13 -0.59 -5.70 -21.91
N TRP A 14 0.68 -5.66 -22.32
CA TRP A 14 1.27 -6.68 -23.21
C TRP A 14 1.76 -7.93 -22.48
N ASP A 15 1.81 -7.88 -21.15
CA ASP A 15 2.35 -8.93 -20.27
C ASP A 15 3.77 -9.35 -20.62
N LEU A 16 4.56 -8.39 -21.12
CA LEU A 16 5.97 -8.58 -21.42
C LEU A 16 6.74 -8.69 -20.10
N VAL A 17 7.34 -9.85 -19.87
CA VAL A 17 8.16 -10.11 -18.69
C VAL A 17 9.61 -9.73 -18.98
N ILE A 18 10.17 -8.86 -18.16
CA ILE A 18 11.59 -8.51 -18.14
C ILE A 18 12.18 -9.10 -16.87
N GLU A 19 13.14 -10.01 -17.03
CA GLU A 19 13.88 -10.56 -15.91
C GLU A 19 14.86 -9.52 -15.36
N GLY A 20 14.81 -9.31 -14.05
CA GLY A 20 15.74 -8.44 -13.35
C GLY A 20 17.13 -9.08 -13.28
N THR A 21 18.15 -8.25 -13.35
CA THR A 21 19.56 -8.64 -13.20
C THR A 21 20.06 -8.58 -11.76
N GLY A 22 19.19 -8.19 -10.83
CA GLY A 22 19.49 -8.07 -9.41
C GLY A 22 19.51 -9.42 -8.67
N PRO A 23 19.89 -9.42 -7.38
CA PRO A 23 19.88 -10.62 -6.56
C PRO A 23 18.47 -11.19 -6.40
N ALA A 24 18.42 -12.49 -6.08
CA ALA A 24 17.17 -13.17 -5.76
C ALA A 24 16.43 -12.45 -4.62
N TYR A 25 15.10 -12.40 -4.71
CA TYR A 25 14.27 -11.79 -3.70
C TYR A 25 14.35 -12.58 -2.38
N GLN A 26 14.73 -11.90 -1.31
CA GLN A 26 14.97 -12.52 0.01
C GLN A 26 13.77 -12.43 0.97
N GLY A 27 12.64 -11.87 0.53
CA GLY A 27 11.46 -11.79 1.38
C GLY A 27 10.85 -13.17 1.63
N ALA A 28 10.12 -13.31 2.74
CA ALA A 28 9.56 -14.59 3.16
C ALA A 28 8.34 -15.04 2.33
N MET A 29 7.64 -14.11 1.66
CA MET A 29 6.40 -14.39 0.95
C MET A 29 6.42 -13.81 -0.47
N PRO A 30 5.85 -14.52 -1.47
CA PRO A 30 5.63 -13.95 -2.80
C PRO A 30 4.76 -12.70 -2.74
N MET A 31 5.08 -11.70 -3.55
CA MET A 31 4.29 -10.47 -3.64
C MET A 31 4.29 -9.87 -5.05
N VAL A 32 3.18 -9.20 -5.37
CA VAL A 32 3.07 -8.34 -6.54
C VAL A 32 3.13 -6.89 -6.06
N VAL A 33 3.89 -6.05 -6.77
CA VAL A 33 3.94 -4.60 -6.52
C VAL A 33 3.65 -3.90 -7.83
N ARG A 34 2.62 -3.05 -7.85
CA ARG A 34 2.35 -2.15 -8.97
C ARG A 34 3.03 -0.81 -8.71
N THR A 35 3.72 -0.31 -9.73
CA THR A 35 4.42 0.97 -9.67
C THR A 35 3.57 2.10 -10.26
N TRP A 36 3.59 3.26 -9.60
CA TRP A 36 2.85 4.45 -10.01
C TRP A 36 3.63 5.33 -10.96
N GLY A 37 2.89 6.22 -11.64
CA GLY A 37 3.52 7.31 -12.39
C GLY A 37 4.34 6.83 -13.58
N ARG A 38 4.01 5.70 -14.20
CA ARG A 38 4.76 5.15 -15.35
C ARG A 38 5.04 6.15 -16.46
N ALA A 39 4.09 7.05 -16.76
CA ALA A 39 4.28 8.11 -17.75
C ALA A 39 5.36 9.12 -17.33
N ARG A 40 5.52 9.36 -16.01
CA ARG A 40 6.56 10.23 -15.44
C ARG A 40 7.95 9.61 -15.56
N LEU A 41 8.08 8.29 -15.73
CA LEU A 41 9.39 7.66 -16.00
C LEU A 41 10.04 8.16 -17.29
N ALA A 42 9.26 8.70 -18.23
CA ALA A 42 9.80 9.35 -19.42
C ALA A 42 10.76 10.52 -19.09
N VAL A 43 10.67 11.12 -17.89
CA VAL A 43 11.62 12.14 -17.43
C VAL A 43 13.05 11.61 -17.37
N LEU A 44 13.22 10.30 -17.15
CA LEU A 44 14.52 9.65 -17.09
C LEU A 44 15.12 9.38 -18.48
N ALA A 45 14.34 9.51 -19.57
CA ALA A 45 14.75 9.07 -20.91
C ALA A 45 16.08 9.69 -21.38
N ARG A 46 16.33 10.97 -21.03
CA ARG A 46 17.57 11.66 -21.39
C ARG A 46 18.78 11.24 -20.55
N LEU A 47 18.55 10.65 -19.38
CA LEU A 47 19.60 10.21 -18.46
C LEU A 47 19.98 8.74 -18.69
N LEU A 48 19.03 7.91 -19.15
CA LEU A 48 19.25 6.47 -19.36
C LEU A 48 20.53 6.14 -20.17
N PRO A 49 20.88 6.85 -21.27
CA PRO A 49 22.11 6.55 -22.01
C PRO A 49 23.40 6.78 -21.24
N HIS A 50 23.35 7.55 -20.16
CA HIS A 50 24.50 7.89 -19.31
C HIS A 50 24.53 7.06 -18.02
N CYS A 51 23.48 6.27 -17.75
CA CYS A 51 23.40 5.47 -16.54
C CYS A 51 24.25 4.20 -16.66
N LYS A 52 25.10 3.96 -15.67
CA LYS A 52 25.77 2.67 -15.49
C LYS A 52 24.79 1.61 -14.99
N SER A 53 23.90 2.01 -14.09
CA SER A 53 22.85 1.13 -13.56
C SER A 53 21.62 1.92 -13.08
N VAL A 54 20.48 1.24 -12.99
CA VAL A 54 19.26 1.77 -12.37
C VAL A 54 18.78 0.77 -11.32
N LYS A 55 18.77 1.19 -10.05
CA LYS A 55 18.26 0.39 -8.93
C LYS A 55 16.84 0.85 -8.62
N VAL A 56 15.90 -0.08 -8.70
CA VAL A 56 14.49 0.18 -8.34
C VAL A 56 14.24 -0.33 -6.92
N ARG A 57 13.95 0.57 -5.99
CA ARG A 57 13.54 0.22 -4.62
C ARG A 57 12.03 0.34 -4.50
N LEU A 58 11.39 -0.76 -4.11
CA LEU A 58 9.95 -0.86 -3.90
C LEU A 58 9.70 -1.05 -2.40
N VAL A 59 8.94 -0.15 -1.79
CA VAL A 59 8.64 -0.19 -0.34
C VAL A 59 7.32 -0.90 -0.01
N GLY A 60 6.52 -1.23 -1.01
CA GLY A 60 5.27 -1.99 -0.87
C GLY A 60 4.25 -1.63 -1.95
N ALA A 61 3.10 -2.29 -1.94
CA ALA A 61 1.99 -1.92 -2.82
C ALA A 61 1.39 -0.58 -2.37
N GLY A 62 1.08 0.31 -3.31
CA GLY A 62 0.47 1.63 -3.01
C GLY A 62 1.44 2.69 -2.47
N LEU A 63 2.65 2.25 -2.12
CA LEU A 63 3.72 3.11 -1.62
C LEU A 63 4.58 3.68 -2.77
N PRO A 64 5.39 4.72 -2.51
CA PRO A 64 6.28 5.29 -3.51
C PRO A 64 7.25 4.25 -4.08
N ALA A 65 7.58 4.37 -5.37
CA ALA A 65 8.67 3.65 -6.00
C ALA A 65 9.86 4.60 -6.17
N TYR A 66 11.05 4.13 -5.83
CA TYR A 66 12.27 4.91 -5.96
C TYR A 66 13.15 4.33 -7.06
N TYR A 67 13.63 5.20 -7.94
CA TYR A 67 14.51 4.89 -9.06
C TYR A 67 15.83 5.61 -8.81
N VAL A 68 16.85 4.84 -8.45
CA VAL A 68 18.19 5.34 -8.15
C VAL A 68 19.07 5.10 -9.37
N LEU A 69 19.50 6.18 -10.03
CA LEU A 69 20.29 6.17 -11.24
C LEU A 69 21.75 6.44 -10.90
N ASP A 70 22.62 5.48 -11.19
CA ASP A 70 24.07 5.65 -11.10
C ASP A 70 24.59 6.24 -12.42
N LEU A 71 25.06 7.48 -12.39
CA LEU A 71 25.65 8.21 -13.53
C LEU A 71 27.19 8.20 -13.49
N GLY A 72 27.80 7.40 -12.62
CA GLY A 72 29.24 7.38 -12.37
C GLY A 72 29.66 8.38 -11.30
N ASP A 73 29.89 9.64 -11.70
CA ASP A 73 30.36 10.68 -10.77
C ASP A 73 29.23 11.33 -9.97
N ALA A 74 27.98 10.97 -10.29
CA ALA A 74 26.79 11.48 -9.65
C ALA A 74 25.73 10.38 -9.52
N GLU A 75 24.84 10.54 -8.54
CA GLU A 75 23.65 9.73 -8.39
C GLU A 75 22.41 10.61 -8.45
N LEU A 76 21.35 10.13 -9.11
CA LEU A 76 20.04 10.75 -9.09
C LEU A 76 19.02 9.76 -8.52
N THR A 77 18.37 10.14 -7.41
CA THR A 77 17.21 9.41 -6.89
C THR A 77 15.92 10.10 -7.30
N LEU A 78 15.08 9.42 -8.09
CA LEU A 78 13.72 9.83 -8.43
C LEU A 78 12.71 9.03 -7.61
N ALA A 79 11.92 9.72 -6.78
CA ALA A 79 10.78 9.13 -6.08
C ALA A 79 9.47 9.41 -6.83
N LEU A 80 8.69 8.37 -7.11
CA LEU A 80 7.37 8.47 -7.73
C LEU A 80 6.30 7.86 -6.83
N SER A 81 5.31 8.66 -6.44
CA SER A 81 4.13 8.19 -5.72
C SER A 81 2.85 8.45 -6.53
N GLY A 82 1.80 7.67 -6.22
CA GLY A 82 0.43 7.93 -6.67
C GLY A 82 -0.25 9.06 -5.89
N TRP A 83 0.44 9.67 -4.92
CA TRP A 83 -0.14 10.63 -4.00
C TRP A 83 -0.22 12.02 -4.65
N THR A 84 -1.36 12.66 -4.50
CA THR A 84 -1.61 14.04 -4.95
C THR A 84 -2.12 14.85 -3.77
N ASP A 85 -2.03 16.19 -3.84
CA ASP A 85 -2.48 17.04 -2.75
C ASP A 85 -3.99 16.86 -2.43
N SER A 86 -4.80 16.54 -3.44
CA SER A 86 -6.22 16.19 -3.29
C SER A 86 -6.47 14.69 -3.07
N GLY A 87 -5.41 13.91 -2.90
CA GLY A 87 -5.39 12.47 -3.10
C GLY A 87 -5.88 11.66 -1.90
N TRP A 88 -6.83 10.76 -2.17
CA TRP A 88 -7.34 9.77 -1.24
C TRP A 88 -6.34 8.65 -0.91
N ALA A 89 -5.39 8.40 -1.82
CA ALA A 89 -4.35 7.39 -1.66
C ALA A 89 -3.40 7.66 -0.47
N GLY A 90 -3.27 8.92 -0.05
CA GLY A 90 -2.40 9.31 1.07
C GLY A 90 -3.03 9.16 2.46
N ILE A 91 -4.36 9.25 2.58
CA ILE A 91 -5.07 9.46 3.86
C ILE A 91 -4.75 8.38 4.90
N ALA A 92 -4.60 7.12 4.50
CA ALA A 92 -4.29 6.04 5.45
C ALA A 92 -2.81 5.69 5.54
N THR A 93 -2.02 6.19 4.60
CA THR A 93 -0.64 5.73 4.39
C THR A 93 0.34 6.51 5.26
N PHE A 94 0.05 7.79 5.52
CA PHE A 94 0.84 8.60 6.47
C PHE A 94 0.75 8.07 7.90
N ASP A 95 -0.41 7.54 8.31
CA ASP A 95 -0.61 6.93 9.65
C ASP A 95 0.37 5.79 9.93
N LEU A 96 0.74 5.01 8.91
CA LEU A 96 1.72 3.91 9.03
C LEU A 96 3.16 4.41 9.14
N LEU A 97 3.41 5.67 8.80
CA LEU A 97 4.73 6.31 8.77
C LEU A 97 4.92 7.29 9.94
N VAL A 98 4.00 7.30 10.91
CA VAL A 98 4.15 8.07 12.14
C VAL A 98 5.06 7.34 13.11
N ALA A 99 6.10 8.02 13.59
CA ALA A 99 6.94 7.47 14.65
C ALA A 99 6.11 7.25 15.93
N GLY A 100 6.39 6.16 16.64
CA GLY A 100 5.86 5.93 17.98
C GLY A 100 6.43 6.93 19.00
N GLU A 101 6.15 6.69 20.29
CA GLU A 101 6.83 7.44 21.35
C GLU A 101 8.33 7.14 21.34
N VAL A 102 9.14 8.20 21.38
CA VAL A 102 10.60 8.13 21.31
C VAL A 102 11.22 8.79 22.53
N ASP A 103 12.23 8.14 23.12
CA ASP A 103 13.09 8.74 24.14
C ASP A 103 13.84 9.96 23.56
N GLU A 104 13.52 11.15 24.04
CA GLU A 104 14.13 12.40 23.58
C GLU A 104 15.65 12.44 23.75
N LEU A 105 16.19 11.83 24.81
CA LEU A 105 17.63 11.81 25.04
C LEU A 105 18.33 10.94 24.00
N LEU A 106 17.74 9.78 23.68
CA LEU A 106 18.22 8.92 22.61
C LEU A 106 18.13 9.64 21.25
N ALA A 107 17.02 10.32 20.99
CA ALA A 107 16.85 11.09 19.76
C ALA A 107 17.93 12.17 19.59
N ARG A 108 18.21 12.97 20.63
CA ARG A 108 19.27 14.00 20.57
C ARG A 108 20.65 13.38 20.33
N ARG A 109 21.02 12.36 21.12
CA ARG A 109 22.31 11.67 20.99
C ARG A 109 22.54 11.07 19.61
N LEU A 110 21.50 10.48 19.01
CA LEU A 110 21.59 9.90 17.67
C LEU A 110 21.82 10.99 16.62
N LEU A 111 21.12 12.12 16.71
CA LEU A 111 21.30 13.22 15.77
C LEU A 111 22.70 13.83 15.88
N ASP A 112 23.19 14.06 17.10
CA ASP A 112 24.54 14.57 17.34
C ASP A 112 25.61 13.60 16.83
N GLY A 113 25.41 12.30 17.04
CA GLY A 113 26.28 11.25 16.50
C GLY A 113 26.34 11.27 14.98
N LEU A 114 25.20 11.39 14.30
CA LEU A 114 25.13 11.49 12.85
C LEU A 114 25.72 12.80 12.32
N ALA A 115 25.58 13.92 13.03
CA ALA A 115 26.19 15.19 12.64
C ALA A 115 27.73 15.10 12.61
N GLY A 116 28.33 14.24 13.45
CA GLY A 116 29.76 13.92 13.42
C GLY A 116 30.20 12.99 12.27
N HIS A 117 29.27 12.41 11.51
CA HIS A 117 29.53 11.44 10.44
C HIS A 117 28.93 11.92 9.10
N PRO A 118 29.65 12.78 8.34
CA PRO A 118 29.10 13.37 7.11
C PRO A 118 28.76 12.36 6.01
N GLY A 119 29.37 11.16 6.02
CA GLY A 119 29.00 10.05 5.12
C GLY A 119 27.74 9.29 5.53
N GLY A 120 27.14 9.65 6.67
CA GLY A 120 26.02 8.94 7.28
C GLY A 120 26.41 7.61 7.90
N GLN A 121 25.41 6.93 8.47
CA GLN A 121 25.55 5.61 9.06
C GLN A 121 24.34 4.74 8.68
N THR A 122 24.55 3.44 8.54
CA THR A 122 23.48 2.45 8.34
C THR A 122 22.66 2.25 9.62
N LEU A 123 21.45 1.70 9.47
CA LEU A 123 20.60 1.39 10.63
C LEU A 123 21.27 0.41 11.61
N ALA A 124 22.04 -0.55 11.08
CA ALA A 124 22.75 -1.53 11.88
C ALA A 124 23.91 -0.91 12.68
N GLU A 125 24.64 0.02 12.08
CA GLU A 125 25.70 0.77 12.77
C GLU A 125 25.14 1.65 13.87
N LEU A 126 24.01 2.34 13.62
CA LEU A 126 23.32 3.14 14.63
C LEU A 126 22.80 2.29 15.79
N ALA A 127 22.19 1.14 15.50
CA ALA A 127 21.75 0.18 16.53
C ALA A 127 22.90 -0.29 17.43
N LYS A 128 24.04 -0.61 16.81
CA LYS A 128 25.25 -1.01 17.54
C LYS A 128 25.86 0.13 18.36
N ALA A 129 25.92 1.35 17.82
CA ALA A 129 26.52 2.51 18.48
C ALA A 129 25.75 2.95 19.73
N HIS A 130 24.43 2.78 19.72
CA HIS A 130 23.56 3.19 20.82
C HIS A 130 23.13 2.05 21.76
N ASP A 131 23.57 0.81 21.49
CA ASP A 131 23.16 -0.39 22.23
C ASP A 131 21.63 -0.49 22.36
N ARG A 132 20.97 -0.48 21.20
CA ARG A 132 19.50 -0.54 21.08
C ARG A 132 19.08 -1.50 19.99
N SER A 133 17.83 -1.95 20.05
CA SER A 133 17.28 -2.76 18.97
C SER A 133 17.19 -1.93 17.68
N ILE A 134 17.27 -2.61 16.53
CA ILE A 134 17.08 -1.98 15.22
C ILE A 134 15.71 -1.29 15.15
N ASN A 135 14.69 -1.82 15.84
CA ASN A 135 13.36 -1.24 15.84
C ASN A 135 13.30 0.08 16.60
N ASP A 136 13.96 0.18 17.76
CA ASP A 136 13.99 1.42 18.54
C ASP A 136 14.70 2.52 17.77
N ILE A 137 15.86 2.19 17.16
CA ILE A 137 16.57 3.13 16.31
C ILE A 137 15.75 3.54 15.09
N ARG A 138 15.00 2.62 14.48
CA ARG A 138 14.10 2.96 13.37
C ARG A 138 13.05 4.00 13.77
N GLN A 139 12.46 3.87 14.96
CA GLN A 139 11.49 4.86 15.46
C GLN A 139 12.15 6.23 15.69
N VAL A 140 13.36 6.24 16.27
CA VAL A 140 14.13 7.47 16.49
C VAL A 140 14.49 8.16 15.16
N VAL A 141 14.96 7.39 14.18
CA VAL A 141 15.29 7.90 12.84
C VAL A 141 14.04 8.43 12.15
N LEU A 142 12.92 7.71 12.24
CA LEU A 142 11.65 8.15 11.66
C LEU A 142 11.18 9.48 12.27
N HIS A 143 11.27 9.63 13.60
CA HIS A 143 10.96 10.88 14.31
C HIS A 143 11.75 12.08 13.76
N HIS A 144 13.05 11.90 13.49
CA HIS A 144 13.88 12.94 12.88
C HIS A 144 13.63 13.15 11.38
N MET A 145 13.37 12.08 10.63
CA MET A 145 13.00 12.18 9.21
C MET A 145 11.71 12.96 9.02
N GLN A 146 10.72 12.75 9.88
CA GLN A 146 9.48 13.53 9.86
C GLN A 146 9.78 15.01 10.04
N ARG A 147 10.63 15.37 11.01
CA ARG A 147 11.04 16.76 11.28
C ARG A 147 12.03 17.33 10.25
N GLY A 148 12.45 16.52 9.28
CA GLY A 148 13.40 16.91 8.25
C GLY A 148 14.81 17.16 8.78
N THR A 149 15.21 16.55 9.89
CA THR A 149 16.57 16.69 10.49
C THR A 149 17.52 15.56 10.08
N ILE A 150 16.97 14.42 9.65
CA ILE A 150 17.71 13.30 9.07
C ILE A 150 17.14 12.98 7.69
N VAL A 151 18.02 12.68 6.74
CA VAL A 151 17.67 12.20 5.40
C VAL A 151 18.21 10.77 5.23
N HIS A 152 17.41 9.90 4.58
CA HIS A 152 17.87 8.60 4.13
C HIS A 152 18.44 8.72 2.72
N ASP A 153 19.74 8.50 2.58
CA ASP A 153 20.39 8.32 1.29
C ASP A 153 20.10 6.90 0.78
N LEU A 154 19.24 6.78 -0.22
CA LEU A 154 18.84 5.49 -0.79
C LEU A 154 19.93 4.86 -1.67
N GLY A 155 20.88 5.64 -2.17
CA GLY A 155 22.02 5.17 -2.93
C GLY A 155 22.99 4.41 -2.06
N ALA A 156 23.46 5.10 -1.02
CA ALA A 156 24.41 4.59 -0.03
C ALA A 156 23.77 3.70 1.05
N ASP A 157 22.44 3.73 1.19
CA ASP A 157 21.69 3.07 2.28
C ASP A 157 22.07 3.57 3.69
N THR A 158 22.44 4.85 3.79
CA THR A 158 22.86 5.49 5.04
C THR A 158 21.92 6.63 5.45
N TYR A 159 21.86 6.90 6.73
CA TYR A 159 21.14 8.03 7.30
C TYR A 159 22.12 9.16 7.58
N VAL A 160 21.78 10.37 7.14
CA VAL A 160 22.64 11.55 7.23
C VAL A 160 21.91 12.64 8.00
N ALA A 161 22.58 13.25 8.98
CA ALA A 161 22.07 14.44 9.64
C ALA A 161 22.11 15.62 8.64
N ARG A 162 20.93 16.09 8.25
CA ARG A 162 20.75 17.22 7.32
C ARG A 162 19.42 17.88 7.60
N SER A 163 19.46 19.10 8.12
CA SER A 163 18.26 19.90 8.33
C SER A 163 17.73 20.44 6.99
N LEU A 164 16.46 20.15 6.68
CA LEU A 164 15.76 20.70 5.51
C LEU A 164 15.22 22.11 5.76
N LEU A 165 15.00 22.46 7.03
CA LEU A 165 14.45 23.74 7.47
C LEU A 165 15.43 24.43 8.42
N ALA A 166 15.40 25.76 8.45
CA ALA A 166 16.20 26.54 9.40
C ALA A 166 15.79 26.22 10.85
N GLU A 167 14.48 26.13 11.09
CA GLU A 167 13.89 25.72 12.37
C GLU A 167 13.03 24.47 12.14
N PRO A 168 13.50 23.29 12.54
CA PRO A 168 12.73 22.05 12.40
C PRO A 168 11.46 22.09 13.25
N PRO A 169 10.28 21.79 12.69
CA PRO A 169 9.03 21.74 13.44
C PRO A 169 9.06 20.65 14.52
N THR A 170 8.12 20.73 15.47
CA THR A 170 7.89 19.67 16.46
C THR A 170 7.17 18.49 15.82
N ALA A 171 7.31 17.30 16.42
CA ALA A 171 6.58 16.10 15.96
C ALA A 171 5.06 16.31 16.04
N GLU A 172 4.58 17.04 17.04
CA GLU A 172 3.15 17.38 17.22
C GLU A 172 2.62 18.25 16.08
N ALA A 173 3.39 19.26 15.65
CA ALA A 173 3.02 20.13 14.54
C ALA A 173 2.94 19.38 13.20
N MET A 174 3.63 18.23 13.08
CA MET A 174 3.66 17.41 11.88
C MET A 174 2.78 16.16 11.96
N ARG A 175 2.06 15.98 13.08
CA ARG A 175 1.25 14.78 13.33
C ARG A 175 0.11 14.64 12.34
N TYR A 176 -0.46 15.76 11.90
CA TYR A 176 -1.56 15.81 10.95
C TYR A 176 -1.21 16.72 9.79
N ARG A 177 -1.70 16.37 8.60
CA ARG A 177 -1.50 17.14 7.38
C ARG A 177 -2.28 18.46 7.39
N ASP A 178 -3.50 18.42 7.89
CA ASP A 178 -4.38 19.58 8.01
C ASP A 178 -5.37 19.44 9.18
N GLU A 179 -6.10 20.50 9.47
CA GLU A 179 -7.12 20.54 10.54
C GLU A 179 -8.23 19.48 10.36
N ARG A 180 -8.51 19.06 9.12
CA ARG A 180 -9.54 18.05 8.84
C ARG A 180 -9.06 16.66 9.23
N GLU A 181 -7.80 16.35 8.95
CA GLU A 181 -7.19 15.11 9.39
C GLU A 181 -7.12 15.06 10.92
N GLU A 182 -6.70 16.14 11.57
CA GLU A 182 -6.74 16.23 13.04
C GLU A 182 -8.15 15.95 13.58
N GLN A 183 -9.19 16.60 13.02
CA GLN A 183 -10.57 16.37 13.45
C GLN A 183 -11.01 14.92 13.20
N ALA A 184 -10.62 14.31 12.09
CA ALA A 184 -10.94 12.91 11.80
C ALA A 184 -10.31 11.96 12.83
N HIS A 185 -9.07 12.24 13.24
CA HIS A 185 -8.40 11.51 14.32
C HIS A 185 -9.08 11.69 15.67
N ARG A 186 -9.57 12.90 15.99
CA ARG A 186 -10.37 13.13 17.20
C ARG A 186 -11.64 12.28 17.20
N LEU A 187 -12.36 12.19 16.07
CA LEU A 187 -13.55 11.34 15.96
C LEU A 187 -13.22 9.85 16.10
N LEU A 188 -12.09 9.39 15.55
CA LEU A 188 -11.63 8.01 15.70
C LEU A 188 -11.22 7.63 17.13
N ALA A 189 -10.81 8.61 17.93
CA ALA A 189 -10.45 8.38 19.33
C ALA A 189 -11.68 8.15 20.23
N ILE A 190 -12.88 8.52 19.76
CA ILE A 190 -14.13 8.32 20.48
C ILE A 190 -14.65 6.92 20.18
N ALA A 191 -14.89 6.13 21.22
CA ALA A 191 -15.40 4.77 21.09
C ALA A 191 -16.72 4.76 20.29
N ASP A 192 -16.81 3.86 19.31
CA ASP A 192 -17.97 3.64 18.44
C ASP A 192 -18.50 4.84 17.64
N ALA A 193 -17.78 5.98 17.63
CA ALA A 193 -18.18 7.17 16.88
C ALA A 193 -18.05 6.99 15.37
N VAL A 194 -17.07 6.21 14.91
CA VAL A 194 -16.86 5.89 13.49
C VAL A 194 -17.22 4.42 13.27
N ARG A 195 -18.16 4.13 12.37
CA ARG A 195 -18.66 2.76 12.12
C ARG A 195 -18.71 2.44 10.64
N LEU A 196 -18.12 1.31 10.26
CA LEU A 196 -18.30 0.72 8.92
C LEU A 196 -19.64 -0.02 8.90
N THR A 197 -20.54 0.38 8.00
CA THR A 197 -21.85 -0.28 7.82
C THR A 197 -21.78 -1.34 6.73
N LYS A 198 -21.04 -1.07 5.66
CA LYS A 198 -20.91 -1.99 4.53
C LYS A 198 -19.59 -1.78 3.80
N VAL A 199 -18.94 -2.89 3.43
CA VAL A 199 -17.80 -2.91 2.51
C VAL A 199 -18.16 -3.82 1.37
N HIS A 200 -18.06 -3.33 0.13
CA HIS A 200 -18.44 -4.06 -1.07
C HIS A 200 -17.30 -4.03 -2.09
N ASP A 201 -16.73 -5.20 -2.37
CA ASP A 201 -15.73 -5.37 -3.42
C ASP A 201 -16.43 -5.38 -4.80
N LEU A 202 -16.17 -4.34 -5.60
CA LEU A 202 -16.67 -4.14 -6.97
C LEU A 202 -15.71 -4.71 -8.02
N GLY A 203 -14.62 -5.35 -7.60
CA GLY A 203 -13.71 -6.07 -8.45
C GLY A 203 -12.79 -5.19 -9.30
N THR A 204 -13.19 -4.91 -10.54
CA THR A 204 -12.45 -3.94 -11.38
C THR A 204 -12.76 -2.51 -10.97
N GLY A 205 -13.96 -2.26 -10.45
CA GLY A 205 -14.38 -0.95 -9.95
C GLY A 205 -13.82 -0.58 -8.57
N GLY A 206 -12.99 -1.43 -7.97
CA GLY A 206 -12.40 -1.19 -6.65
C GLY A 206 -13.26 -1.62 -5.47
N THR A 207 -13.09 -0.97 -4.32
CA THR A 207 -13.82 -1.28 -3.08
C THR A 207 -14.70 -0.10 -2.68
N ARG A 208 -16.00 -0.34 -2.55
CA ARG A 208 -16.94 0.63 -1.98
C ARG A 208 -17.02 0.46 -0.46
N ILE A 209 -16.86 1.56 0.24
CA ILE A 209 -16.83 1.65 1.71
C ILE A 209 -17.98 2.56 2.13
N GLU A 210 -18.84 2.08 3.03
CA GLU A 210 -19.99 2.80 3.55
C GLU A 210 -19.97 2.78 5.08
N GLY A 211 -20.41 3.87 5.69
CA GLY A 211 -20.37 4.00 7.13
C GLY A 211 -21.09 5.22 7.69
N GLU A 212 -21.09 5.28 9.02
CA GLU A 212 -21.63 6.36 9.81
C GLU A 212 -20.54 6.95 10.70
N VAL A 213 -20.57 8.27 10.87
CA VAL A 213 -19.64 9.01 11.73
C VAL A 213 -20.45 9.93 12.64
N GLU A 214 -20.48 9.64 13.92
CA GLU A 214 -21.05 10.46 14.96
C GLU A 214 -20.04 11.52 15.40
N ASP A 215 -20.45 12.79 15.34
CA ASP A 215 -19.69 13.93 15.83
C ASP A 215 -20.41 14.52 17.04
N PRO A 216 -19.93 14.23 18.27
CA PRO A 216 -20.53 14.75 19.49
C PRO A 216 -20.46 16.28 19.60
N GLN A 217 -19.44 16.93 19.03
CA GLN A 217 -19.30 18.38 19.07
C GLN A 217 -20.34 19.07 18.18
N ALA A 218 -20.64 18.45 17.04
CA ALA A 218 -21.66 18.94 16.12
C ALA A 218 -23.09 18.45 16.46
N HIS A 219 -23.23 17.55 17.44
CA HIS A 219 -24.47 16.82 17.77
C HIS A 219 -25.14 16.21 16.52
N ARG A 220 -24.35 15.60 15.63
CA ARG A 220 -24.82 15.09 14.34
C ARG A 220 -24.16 13.76 13.98
N THR A 221 -24.93 12.90 13.32
CA THR A 221 -24.41 11.70 12.66
C THR A 221 -24.35 11.94 11.16
N TYR A 222 -23.17 11.74 10.59
CA TYR A 222 -22.93 11.83 9.16
C TYR A 222 -22.94 10.44 8.54
N ARG A 223 -23.64 10.29 7.41
CA ARG A 223 -23.57 9.09 6.58
C ARG A 223 -22.65 9.36 5.43
N THR A 224 -21.70 8.47 5.19
CA THR A 224 -20.77 8.62 4.10
C THR A 224 -20.46 7.29 3.41
N SER A 225 -20.25 7.38 2.11
CA SER A 225 -19.89 6.27 1.25
C SER A 225 -18.91 6.75 0.18
N PHE A 226 -17.90 5.95 -0.15
CA PHE A 226 -17.00 6.23 -1.26
C PHE A 226 -16.42 4.94 -1.83
N THR A 227 -16.04 4.99 -3.11
CA THR A 227 -15.43 3.88 -3.84
C THR A 227 -13.98 4.20 -4.14
N ILE A 228 -13.07 3.33 -3.70
CA ILE A 228 -11.63 3.42 -3.95
C ILE A 228 -11.28 2.42 -5.03
N ASP A 229 -10.77 2.90 -6.18
CA ASP A 229 -10.30 2.03 -7.26
C ASP A 229 -9.02 1.28 -6.88
N ARG A 230 -8.53 0.48 -7.83
CA ARG A 230 -7.26 -0.26 -7.70
C ARG A 230 -6.03 0.64 -7.76
N GLU A 231 -6.28 1.92 -7.97
CA GLU A 231 -5.30 2.97 -8.05
C GLU A 231 -5.28 3.82 -6.74
N GLY A 232 -6.02 3.40 -5.70
CA GLY A 232 -6.15 4.13 -4.44
C GLY A 232 -6.88 5.47 -4.58
N ARG A 233 -7.50 5.73 -5.73
CA ARG A 233 -8.23 6.97 -6.05
C ARG A 233 -9.71 6.77 -5.77
N THR A 234 -10.39 7.88 -5.49
CA THR A 234 -11.84 7.85 -5.32
C THR A 234 -12.55 8.08 -6.63
N VAL A 235 -13.37 7.12 -7.03
CA VAL A 235 -14.18 7.16 -8.27
C VAL A 235 -15.59 7.70 -8.02
N ASP A 236 -16.14 7.40 -6.85
CA ASP A 236 -17.47 7.85 -6.43
C ASP A 236 -17.46 8.18 -4.93
N ALA A 237 -18.21 9.19 -4.51
CA ALA A 237 -18.37 9.51 -3.09
C ALA A 237 -19.68 10.23 -2.81
N THR A 238 -20.18 10.07 -1.59
CA THR A 238 -21.32 10.79 -1.03
C THR A 238 -21.12 10.98 0.46
N CYS A 239 -21.49 12.14 0.98
CA CYS A 239 -21.47 12.42 2.42
C CYS A 239 -22.60 13.40 2.79
N THR A 240 -23.24 13.21 3.94
CA THR A 240 -24.30 14.10 4.44
C THR A 240 -23.76 15.35 5.14
N SER A 241 -22.43 15.49 5.27
CA SER A 241 -21.80 16.65 5.90
C SER A 241 -22.13 17.96 5.16
N PRO A 242 -22.23 19.11 5.87
CA PRO A 242 -22.47 20.40 5.24
C PRO A 242 -21.43 20.77 4.18
N GLN A 243 -20.15 20.42 4.43
CA GLN A 243 -19.07 20.64 3.48
C GLN A 243 -19.34 19.92 2.15
N PHE A 244 -19.62 18.61 2.20
CA PHE A 244 -19.87 17.83 0.99
C PHE A 244 -21.11 18.32 0.24
N ARG A 245 -22.18 18.69 0.96
CA ARG A 245 -23.38 19.26 0.33
C ARG A 245 -23.14 20.58 -0.39
N ARG A 246 -22.16 21.38 0.07
CA ARG A 246 -21.81 22.67 -0.53
C ARG A 246 -20.89 22.52 -1.74
N SER A 247 -19.81 21.74 -1.61
CA SER A 247 -18.70 21.72 -2.59
C SER A 247 -18.43 20.35 -3.22
N GLY A 248 -19.14 19.29 -2.78
CA GLY A 248 -18.87 17.92 -3.20
C GLY A 248 -17.44 17.52 -2.86
N LEU A 249 -16.74 16.92 -3.83
CA LEU A 249 -15.32 16.56 -3.72
C LEU A 249 -14.35 17.67 -4.16
N ARG A 250 -14.83 18.85 -4.56
CA ARG A 250 -13.95 19.92 -5.10
C ARG A 250 -12.92 20.41 -4.08
N GLU A 251 -13.29 20.41 -2.80
CA GLU A 251 -12.41 20.76 -1.67
C GLU A 251 -11.65 19.53 -1.12
N GLY A 252 -11.80 18.36 -1.75
CA GLY A 252 -11.25 17.09 -1.26
C GLY A 252 -12.19 16.33 -0.31
N PRO A 253 -11.68 15.29 0.38
CA PRO A 253 -12.47 14.48 1.31
C PRO A 253 -12.90 15.32 2.53
N THR A 254 -14.11 15.05 3.03
CA THR A 254 -14.61 15.66 4.27
C THR A 254 -14.14 14.89 5.50
N VAL A 255 -14.19 15.51 6.68
CA VAL A 255 -13.78 14.90 7.95
C VAL A 255 -14.40 13.50 8.19
N PRO A 256 -15.72 13.27 8.01
CA PRO A 256 -16.30 11.93 8.12
C PRO A 256 -15.70 10.90 7.14
N MET A 257 -15.32 11.34 5.94
CA MET A 257 -14.77 10.45 4.91
C MET A 257 -13.34 10.04 5.26
N ILE A 258 -12.54 10.98 5.75
CA ILE A 258 -11.19 10.74 6.25
C ILE A 258 -11.25 9.75 7.42
N ALA A 259 -12.11 10.02 8.41
CA ALA A 259 -12.28 9.16 9.59
C ALA A 259 -12.69 7.73 9.19
N LEU A 260 -13.68 7.59 8.28
CA LEU A 260 -14.12 6.27 7.82
C LEU A 260 -13.03 5.53 7.04
N ARG A 261 -12.23 6.22 6.22
CA ARG A 261 -11.11 5.63 5.48
C ARG A 261 -10.01 5.13 6.42
N LEU A 262 -9.66 5.93 7.43
CA LEU A 262 -8.69 5.56 8.46
C LEU A 262 -9.15 4.34 9.26
N LEU A 263 -10.42 4.30 9.70
CA LEU A 263 -10.99 3.13 10.38
C LEU A 263 -10.91 1.88 9.50
N PHE A 264 -11.29 2.00 8.22
CA PHE A 264 -11.19 0.90 7.27
C PHE A 264 -9.76 0.38 7.15
N ALA A 265 -8.78 1.27 7.00
CA ALA A 265 -7.37 0.88 6.91
C ALA A 265 -6.85 0.19 8.18
N ARG A 266 -7.20 0.71 9.37
CA ARG A 266 -6.84 0.08 10.66
C ARG A 266 -7.43 -1.32 10.77
N ARG A 267 -8.70 -1.49 10.41
CA ARG A 267 -9.36 -2.80 10.44
C ARG A 267 -8.76 -3.79 9.44
N GLN A 268 -8.35 -3.33 8.25
CA GLN A 268 -7.62 -4.17 7.30
C GLN A 268 -6.26 -4.60 7.85
N ALA A 269 -5.51 -3.67 8.47
CA ALA A 269 -4.22 -3.99 9.09
C ALA A 269 -4.36 -4.94 10.30
N GLU A 270 -5.44 -4.82 11.08
CA GLU A 270 -5.78 -5.77 12.14
C GLU A 270 -6.12 -7.17 11.60
N LEU A 271 -6.96 -7.24 10.56
CA LEU A 271 -7.30 -8.50 9.90
C LEU A 271 -6.07 -9.20 9.31
N GLU A 272 -5.19 -8.46 8.65
CA GLU A 272 -3.94 -9.01 8.12
C GLU A 272 -3.02 -9.54 9.23
N ARG A 273 -2.88 -8.79 10.34
CA ARG A 273 -2.13 -9.25 11.52
C ARG A 273 -2.74 -10.51 12.13
N ALA A 274 -4.06 -10.53 12.29
CA ALA A 274 -4.79 -11.69 12.82
C ALA A 274 -4.65 -12.93 11.91
N ARG A 275 -4.63 -12.76 10.59
CA ARG A 275 -4.44 -13.87 9.64
C ARG A 275 -3.13 -14.64 9.83
N GLY A 276 -2.10 -13.96 10.34
CA GLY A 276 -0.80 -14.56 10.66
C GLY A 276 -0.86 -15.62 11.75
N THR A 277 -1.92 -15.64 12.57
CA THR A 277 -2.10 -16.60 13.67
C THR A 277 -3.27 -17.55 13.40
N GLU A 278 -3.21 -18.77 13.95
CA GLU A 278 -4.32 -19.73 13.82
C GLU A 278 -5.60 -19.21 14.47
N GLU A 279 -5.47 -18.59 15.64
CA GLU A 279 -6.58 -17.96 16.37
C GLU A 279 -7.21 -16.83 15.57
N GLY A 280 -6.40 -15.97 14.94
CA GLY A 280 -6.92 -14.85 14.18
C GLY A 280 -7.59 -15.29 12.87
N ARG A 281 -7.11 -16.35 12.21
CA ARG A 281 -7.85 -16.98 11.08
C ARG A 281 -9.24 -17.46 11.49
N LYS A 282 -9.44 -17.84 12.76
CA LYS A 282 -10.76 -18.25 13.26
C LYS A 282 -11.75 -17.08 13.40
N LEU A 283 -11.25 -15.86 13.52
CA LEU A 283 -12.04 -14.65 13.69
C LEU A 283 -12.45 -14.00 12.35
N ILE A 284 -11.85 -14.40 11.23
CA ILE A 284 -12.12 -13.82 9.91
C ILE A 284 -13.48 -14.29 9.41
N ARG A 285 -14.48 -13.41 9.44
CA ARG A 285 -15.82 -13.68 8.90
C ARG A 285 -16.05 -13.22 7.47
N ALA A 286 -15.34 -12.19 7.03
CA ALA A 286 -15.46 -11.69 5.67
C ALA A 286 -14.09 -11.23 5.16
N GLU A 287 -13.68 -11.73 4.00
CA GLU A 287 -12.39 -11.45 3.40
C GLU A 287 -12.45 -11.69 1.90
N THR A 288 -11.81 -10.84 1.09
CA THR A 288 -11.61 -11.14 -0.34
C THR A 288 -10.14 -11.07 -0.69
N ARG A 289 -9.66 -12.10 -1.40
CA ARG A 289 -8.27 -12.18 -1.89
C ARG A 289 -8.23 -12.36 -3.39
N VAL A 290 -7.31 -11.65 -4.02
CA VAL A 290 -7.01 -11.73 -5.45
C VAL A 290 -5.68 -12.45 -5.62
N LEU A 291 -5.71 -13.58 -6.30
CA LEU A 291 -4.57 -14.44 -6.58
C LEU A 291 -4.29 -14.41 -8.08
N VAL A 292 -3.05 -14.16 -8.47
CA VAL A 292 -2.66 -14.09 -9.88
C VAL A 292 -1.57 -15.11 -10.16
N ARG A 293 -1.71 -15.85 -11.25
CA ARG A 293 -0.64 -16.65 -11.84
C ARG A 293 -0.47 -16.25 -13.29
N ARG A 294 0.76 -15.89 -13.65
CA ARG A 294 1.12 -15.63 -15.04
C ARG A 294 1.62 -16.93 -15.68
N HIS A 295 1.20 -17.20 -16.90
CA HIS A 295 1.78 -18.23 -17.73
C HIS A 295 2.93 -17.61 -18.54
N GLY A 296 4.01 -18.35 -18.74
CA GLY A 296 5.10 -17.90 -19.59
C GLY A 296 4.58 -17.58 -21.00
N PRO A 297 5.28 -16.72 -21.77
CA PRO A 297 4.85 -16.36 -23.11
C PRO A 297 4.67 -17.64 -23.93
N ARG A 298 3.41 -17.97 -24.28
CA ARG A 298 3.19 -18.92 -25.38
C ARG A 298 3.79 -18.26 -26.60
N ARG A 299 4.76 -18.93 -27.25
CA ARG A 299 5.22 -18.56 -28.59
C ARG A 299 3.98 -18.21 -29.39
N ALA A 300 3.94 -17.00 -29.96
CA ALA A 300 2.86 -16.53 -30.81
C ALA A 300 2.60 -17.62 -31.86
N ALA A 301 1.55 -18.41 -31.66
CA ALA A 301 1.06 -19.28 -32.71
C ALA A 301 0.57 -18.34 -33.81
N SER A 302 1.07 -18.57 -35.01
CA SER A 302 0.82 -17.86 -36.26
C SER A 302 -0.49 -17.05 -36.30
N SER A 303 -0.33 -15.79 -36.70
CA SER A 303 -1.35 -14.85 -37.14
C SER A 303 -2.61 -15.51 -37.73
N GLY A 304 -3.66 -15.60 -36.91
CA GLY A 304 -5.03 -15.73 -37.38
C GLY A 304 -5.67 -14.35 -37.34
N SER A 305 -5.92 -13.77 -38.51
CA SER A 305 -6.70 -12.55 -38.66
C SER A 305 -8.15 -12.80 -38.22
N GLY A 306 -8.49 -12.40 -37.00
CA GLY A 306 -9.84 -12.50 -36.46
C GLY A 306 -10.10 -11.35 -35.50
N SER A 307 -11.13 -10.55 -35.84
CA SER A 307 -11.74 -9.43 -35.11
C SER A 307 -11.36 -9.21 -33.64
N GLY A 308 -10.78 -8.05 -33.34
CA GLY A 308 -11.12 -7.19 -32.20
C GLY A 308 -11.08 -7.75 -30.77
N ASP A 309 -10.55 -8.95 -30.52
CA ASP A 309 -10.52 -9.52 -29.17
C ASP A 309 -9.35 -8.94 -28.36
N ALA A 310 -9.71 -8.34 -27.22
CA ALA A 310 -8.81 -7.79 -26.22
C ALA A 310 -7.68 -8.78 -25.91
N ALA A 311 -6.44 -8.28 -25.89
CA ALA A 311 -5.23 -9.04 -25.66
C ALA A 311 -5.42 -10.04 -24.50
N ASN A 312 -5.27 -11.33 -24.79
CA ASN A 312 -5.21 -12.37 -23.78
C ASN A 312 -4.01 -12.08 -22.87
N THR A 313 -4.26 -11.67 -21.62
CA THR A 313 -3.28 -11.07 -20.70
C THR A 313 -2.23 -12.03 -20.14
N GLY A 314 -2.01 -13.18 -20.79
CA GLY A 314 -1.05 -14.21 -20.37
C GLY A 314 -1.20 -14.69 -18.91
N SER A 315 -2.28 -14.34 -18.23
CA SER A 315 -2.43 -14.45 -16.78
C SER A 315 -3.82 -14.96 -16.43
N ILE A 316 -3.89 -15.70 -15.33
CA ILE A 316 -5.13 -16.17 -14.74
C ILE A 316 -5.25 -15.52 -13.37
N THR A 317 -6.39 -14.87 -13.15
CA THR A 317 -6.73 -14.24 -11.89
C THR A 317 -7.83 -15.06 -11.22
N TYR A 318 -7.66 -15.33 -9.93
CA TYR A 318 -8.68 -15.85 -9.03
C TYR A 318 -9.05 -14.74 -8.03
N ARG A 319 -10.33 -14.53 -7.77
CA ARG A 319 -10.84 -13.73 -6.67
C ARG A 319 -11.66 -14.65 -5.77
N LEU A 320 -11.16 -14.89 -4.55
CA LEU A 320 -11.80 -15.70 -3.53
C LEU A 320 -12.39 -14.76 -2.48
N SER A 321 -13.71 -14.79 -2.31
CA SER A 321 -14.43 -14.02 -1.30
C SER A 321 -15.05 -14.97 -0.28
N LEU A 322 -14.79 -14.75 1.00
CA LEU A 322 -15.49 -15.30 2.15
C LEU A 322 -16.46 -14.24 2.67
N ASP A 323 -17.71 -14.62 2.93
CA ASP A 323 -18.73 -13.80 3.58
C ASP A 323 -19.61 -14.69 4.47
N ASP A 324 -19.24 -14.76 5.75
CA ASP A 324 -19.81 -15.60 6.80
C ASP A 324 -19.90 -17.09 6.38
N ARG A 325 -21.04 -17.52 5.84
CA ARG A 325 -21.30 -18.90 5.41
C ARG A 325 -21.20 -19.10 3.89
N GLU A 326 -20.75 -18.09 3.16
CA GLU A 326 -20.65 -18.12 1.71
C GLU A 326 -19.20 -17.99 1.25
N VAL A 327 -18.79 -18.82 0.29
CA VAL A 327 -17.52 -18.67 -0.44
C VAL A 327 -17.81 -18.45 -1.91
N VAL A 328 -17.38 -17.32 -2.45
CA VAL A 328 -17.51 -16.99 -3.88
C VAL A 328 -16.14 -17.04 -4.53
N VAL A 329 -16.01 -17.91 -5.52
CA VAL A 329 -14.83 -18.07 -6.36
C VAL A 329 -15.12 -17.44 -7.71
N ARG A 330 -14.33 -16.43 -8.10
CA ARG A 330 -14.32 -15.89 -9.47
C ARG A 330 -12.98 -16.16 -10.12
N TRP A 331 -12.94 -16.61 -11.37
CA TRP A 331 -11.67 -16.80 -12.07
C TRP A 331 -11.75 -16.60 -13.57
N GLY A 332 -10.66 -16.15 -14.16
CA GLY A 332 -10.56 -15.95 -15.61
C GLY A 332 -9.28 -15.25 -16.00
N SER A 333 -9.04 -15.15 -17.31
CA SER A 333 -7.95 -14.34 -17.87
C SER A 333 -8.36 -12.89 -18.09
N HIS A 334 -9.66 -12.62 -18.28
CA HIS A 334 -10.17 -11.27 -18.45
C HIS A 334 -10.97 -10.80 -17.22
N PRO A 335 -10.71 -9.59 -16.69
CA PRO A 335 -11.39 -9.11 -15.49
C PRO A 335 -12.92 -9.06 -15.60
N ASP A 336 -13.43 -8.69 -16.78
CA ASP A 336 -14.88 -8.55 -17.02
C ASP A 336 -15.57 -9.85 -17.46
N ARG A 337 -14.82 -10.94 -17.70
CA ARG A 337 -15.34 -12.25 -18.14
C ARG A 337 -14.89 -13.37 -17.22
N MET A 338 -14.94 -13.13 -15.91
CA MET A 338 -14.62 -14.16 -14.93
C MET A 338 -15.77 -15.16 -14.79
N ARG A 339 -15.45 -16.44 -14.82
CA ARG A 339 -16.34 -17.51 -14.36
C ARG A 339 -16.58 -17.33 -12.87
N MET A 340 -17.78 -17.68 -12.40
CA MET A 340 -18.15 -17.55 -10.99
C MET A 340 -18.71 -18.87 -10.48
N HIS A 341 -18.32 -19.24 -9.26
CA HIS A 341 -18.88 -20.34 -8.50
C HIS A 341 -19.14 -19.87 -7.08
N ARG A 342 -20.37 -20.11 -6.59
CA ARG A 342 -20.81 -19.71 -5.25
C ARG A 342 -21.13 -20.96 -4.45
N LEU A 343 -20.49 -21.07 -3.30
CA LEU A 343 -20.65 -22.17 -2.34
C LEU A 343 -21.29 -21.62 -1.08
N ARG A 344 -22.27 -22.33 -0.52
CA ARG A 344 -22.91 -22.00 0.75
C ARG A 344 -22.75 -23.17 1.72
N PHE A 345 -22.45 -22.85 2.97
CA PHE A 345 -22.11 -23.82 3.99
C PHE A 345 -23.12 -23.78 5.14
N ALA A 346 -23.19 -24.88 5.89
CA ALA A 346 -24.06 -24.98 7.06
C ALA A 346 -23.55 -24.10 8.21
N SER A 347 -22.23 -24.05 8.39
CA SER A 347 -21.57 -23.24 9.41
C SER A 347 -20.53 -22.26 8.80
N PRO A 348 -20.20 -21.15 9.49
CA PRO A 348 -19.11 -20.28 9.10
C PRO A 348 -17.74 -20.98 9.14
N ASP A 349 -17.61 -22.02 9.97
CA ASP A 349 -16.36 -22.74 10.16
C ASP A 349 -16.03 -23.59 8.93
N ASP A 350 -17.01 -24.28 8.37
CA ASP A 350 -16.86 -25.04 7.11
C ASP A 350 -16.53 -24.10 5.93
N ALA A 351 -17.15 -22.91 5.89
CA ALA A 351 -16.87 -21.90 4.87
C ALA A 351 -15.42 -21.40 4.98
N ARG A 352 -14.93 -21.16 6.21
CA ARG A 352 -13.53 -20.77 6.47
C ARG A 352 -12.56 -21.87 6.07
N GLU A 353 -12.84 -23.12 6.41
CA GLU A 353 -12.00 -24.26 6.05
C GLU A 353 -11.87 -24.40 4.53
N GLU A 354 -12.98 -24.36 3.79
CA GLU A 354 -12.96 -24.36 2.32
C GLU A 354 -12.18 -23.16 1.77
N TYR A 355 -12.41 -21.97 2.30
CA TYR A 355 -11.76 -20.74 1.85
C TYR A 355 -10.23 -20.82 2.00
N PHE A 356 -9.74 -21.17 3.19
CA PHE A 356 -8.30 -21.31 3.45
C PHE A 356 -7.69 -22.50 2.70
N GLY A 357 -8.43 -23.61 2.57
CA GLY A 357 -8.03 -24.76 1.77
C GLY A 357 -7.81 -24.40 0.30
N ARG A 358 -8.71 -23.59 -0.28
CA ARG A 358 -8.55 -23.07 -1.66
C ARG A 358 -7.39 -22.10 -1.79
N LEU A 359 -7.18 -21.22 -0.82
CA LEU A 359 -6.03 -20.31 -0.80
C LEU A 359 -4.71 -21.11 -0.82
N ALA A 360 -4.58 -22.12 0.04
CA ALA A 360 -3.41 -23.00 0.09
C ALA A 360 -3.22 -23.76 -1.24
N ALA A 361 -4.28 -24.40 -1.75
CA ALA A 361 -4.22 -25.15 -3.00
C ALA A 361 -3.88 -24.29 -4.24
N LEU A 362 -4.26 -23.00 -4.24
CA LEU A 362 -3.84 -22.07 -5.30
C LEU A 362 -2.39 -21.63 -5.10
N GLY A 363 -1.94 -21.42 -3.86
CA GLY A 363 -0.54 -21.17 -3.53
C GLY A 363 0.38 -22.29 -4.02
N ASP A 364 0.01 -23.56 -3.76
CA ASP A 364 0.74 -24.74 -4.22
C ASP A 364 0.79 -24.84 -5.76
N LYS A 365 -0.23 -24.31 -6.43
CA LYS A 365 -0.29 -24.17 -7.89
C LYS A 365 0.51 -22.97 -8.41
N GLY A 366 1.25 -22.26 -7.57
CA GLY A 366 2.08 -21.11 -7.94
C GLY A 366 1.29 -19.83 -8.21
N PHE A 367 0.10 -19.67 -7.64
CA PHE A 367 -0.58 -18.37 -7.61
C PHE A 367 0.01 -17.48 -6.51
N ILE A 368 0.16 -16.19 -6.82
CA ILE A 368 0.69 -15.18 -5.91
C ILE A 368 -0.46 -14.32 -5.41
N ASP A 369 -0.51 -14.04 -4.11
CA ASP A 369 -1.47 -13.08 -3.54
C ASP A 369 -1.13 -11.67 -4.03
N ALA A 370 -2.03 -11.12 -4.84
CA ALA A 370 -1.95 -9.79 -5.43
C ALA A 370 -2.97 -8.84 -4.80
N SER A 371 -3.63 -9.22 -3.69
CA SER A 371 -4.69 -8.40 -3.07
C SER A 371 -4.18 -7.02 -2.69
N ALA A 372 -2.99 -6.93 -2.10
CA ALA A 372 -2.37 -5.65 -1.77
C ALA A 372 -2.09 -4.80 -3.02
N ALA A 373 -1.74 -5.42 -4.15
CA ALA A 373 -1.49 -4.72 -5.42
C ALA A 373 -2.76 -4.33 -6.19
N GLU A 374 -3.91 -4.91 -5.83
CA GLU A 374 -5.23 -4.61 -6.38
C GLU A 374 -6.02 -3.62 -5.50
N MET A 375 -5.62 -3.43 -4.24
CA MET A 375 -6.21 -2.46 -3.29
C MET A 375 -5.39 -1.17 -3.12
N ALA A 376 -4.18 -1.14 -3.70
CA ALA A 376 -3.15 -0.13 -3.53
C ALA A 376 -3.43 1.19 -4.24
#